data_AF-A0AAD7JSA3-F1
#
_entry.id   AF-A0AAD7JSA3-F1
#
_cell.length_a   1.000
_cell.length_b   1.000
_cell.length_c   1.000
_cell.angle_alpha   90.00
_cell.angle_beta   90.00
_cell.angle_gamma   90.00
#
_symmetry.space_group_name_H-M   'P 1'
#
loop_
_entity.id
_entity.type
_entity.pdbx_description
1 polymer ?
#
loop_
_entity_poly.entity_id
_entity_poly.type
_entity_poly.pdbx_seq_one_letter_code
_entity_poly.pdbx_strand_id
1 'polypeptide(L)'
;MVDGVVKRTKGVRLGSSARYGVYEAEGVGLSLALECLRLERDEVISGTIPLRVDNTLAIRATTSSKPGVGCYIWDHFQKRLSKVRGTYTEFRLRIDWTPGHVDIPGNKAADEAAKRAAMQGNFGGAPAVLKNLPFSKSALALGHMQLLQAAARKQLKRST
;
A
#
# COMPACT_ATOMS: atom_id res chain seq x y z
N MET A 1 -2.78 -9.93 11.48
CA MET A 1 -3.07 -10.29 12.88
C MET A 1 -3.95 -11.50 12.86
N VAL A 2 -3.51 -12.57 13.48
CA VAL A 2 -4.36 -13.70 13.86
C VAL A 2 -4.35 -13.64 15.39
N ASP A 3 -5.52 -13.56 16.03
CA ASP A 3 -5.68 -13.46 17.49
C ASP A 3 -5.02 -12.24 18.17
N GLY A 4 -4.93 -11.11 17.45
CA GLY A 4 -4.34 -9.87 17.97
C GLY A 4 -2.81 -9.85 17.99
N VAL A 5 -2.14 -10.96 17.66
CA VAL A 5 -0.68 -11.04 17.58
C VAL A 5 -0.20 -10.67 16.17
N VAL A 6 0.81 -9.80 16.09
CA VAL A 6 1.50 -9.47 14.83
C VAL A 6 2.59 -10.52 14.60
N LYS A 7 2.29 -11.51 13.74
CA LYS A 7 3.26 -12.57 13.39
C LYS A 7 4.37 -12.08 12.47
N ARG A 8 4.04 -11.20 11.53
CA ARG A 8 4.98 -10.73 10.51
C ARG A 8 4.66 -9.32 10.03
N THR A 9 5.72 -8.52 9.87
CA THR A 9 5.65 -7.16 9.34
C THR A 9 6.68 -6.98 8.23
N LYS A 10 6.28 -6.37 7.11
CA LYS A 10 7.14 -6.01 5.99
C LYS A 10 6.93 -4.54 5.65
N GLY A 11 7.96 -3.90 5.10
CA GLY A 11 7.88 -2.51 4.68
C GLY A 11 8.73 -2.24 3.44
N VAL A 12 8.23 -1.35 2.59
CA VAL A 12 8.91 -0.88 1.38
C VAL A 12 8.94 0.63 1.35
N ARG A 13 10.11 1.19 1.06
CA ARG A 13 10.27 2.61 0.72
C ARG A 13 10.01 2.78 -0.77
N LEU A 14 8.91 3.46 -1.11
CA LEU A 14 8.58 3.74 -2.52
C LEU A 14 9.41 4.89 -3.09
N GLY A 15 9.71 5.90 -2.27
CA GLY A 15 10.48 7.08 -2.69
C GLY A 15 9.78 8.36 -2.26
N SER A 16 10.06 9.45 -2.97
CA SER A 16 9.46 10.76 -2.68
C SER A 16 7.97 10.80 -3.00
N SER A 17 7.21 11.59 -2.23
CA SER A 17 5.81 11.94 -2.49
C SER A 17 5.59 12.62 -3.85
N ALA A 18 6.64 13.16 -4.48
CA ALA A 18 6.59 13.67 -5.84
C ALA A 18 6.49 12.56 -6.92
N ARG A 19 6.77 11.31 -6.56
CA ARG A 19 6.76 10.15 -7.48
C ARG A 19 5.68 9.12 -7.16
N TYR A 20 5.26 9.03 -5.91
CA TYR A 20 4.25 8.08 -5.45
C TYR A 20 3.29 8.77 -4.47
N GLY A 21 1.98 8.58 -4.66
CA GLY A 21 0.95 9.08 -3.77
C GLY A 21 0.52 8.04 -2.72
N VAL A 22 -0.42 8.45 -1.88
CA VAL A 22 -1.04 7.57 -0.86
C VAL A 22 -1.70 6.37 -1.52
N TYR A 23 -2.38 6.57 -2.65
CA TYR A 23 -3.05 5.49 -3.39
C TYR A 23 -2.08 4.35 -3.76
N GLU A 24 -0.88 4.67 -4.26
CA GLU A 24 0.12 3.67 -4.57
C GLU A 24 0.69 2.99 -3.31
N ALA A 25 0.90 3.76 -2.24
CA ALA A 25 1.37 3.23 -0.96
C ALA A 25 0.40 2.20 -0.37
N GLU A 26 -0.91 2.46 -0.45
CA GLU A 26 -1.96 1.53 0.02
C GLU A 26 -1.96 0.21 -0.74
N GLY A 27 -1.90 0.25 -2.07
CA GLY A 27 -1.86 -0.98 -2.88
C GLY A 27 -0.58 -1.79 -2.65
N VAL A 28 0.53 -1.12 -2.32
CA VAL A 28 1.77 -1.79 -1.90
C VAL A 28 1.62 -2.41 -0.52
N GLY A 29 1.01 -1.72 0.44
CA GLY A 29 0.70 -2.26 1.77
C GLY A 29 -0.12 -3.54 1.70
N LEU A 30 -1.21 -3.52 0.90
CA LEU A 30 -2.02 -4.70 0.62
C LEU A 30 -1.23 -5.85 -0.03
N SER A 31 -0.34 -5.52 -0.97
CA SER A 31 0.54 -6.51 -1.61
C SER A 31 1.54 -7.14 -0.63
N LEU A 32 2.04 -6.36 0.34
CA LEU A 32 2.92 -6.86 1.39
C LEU A 32 2.17 -7.73 2.39
N ALA A 33 0.92 -7.39 2.71
CA ALA A 33 0.06 -8.21 3.57
C ALA A 33 -0.16 -9.61 2.98
N LEU A 34 -0.43 -9.71 1.67
CA LEU A 34 -0.53 -11.00 0.97
C LEU A 34 0.79 -11.78 0.98
N GLU A 35 1.93 -11.09 0.89
CA GLU A 35 3.23 -11.74 0.98
C GLU A 35 3.52 -12.26 2.40
N CYS A 36 3.11 -11.54 3.44
CA CYS A 36 3.17 -12.05 4.81
C CYS A 36 2.32 -13.31 4.93
N LEU A 37 1.06 -13.26 4.48
CA LEU A 37 0.13 -14.39 4.54
C LEU A 37 0.67 -15.64 3.82
N ARG A 38 1.31 -15.46 2.65
CA ARG A 38 1.93 -16.55 1.88
C ARG A 38 3.08 -17.25 2.62
N LEU A 39 3.72 -16.58 3.58
CA LEU A 39 4.86 -17.07 4.35
C LEU A 39 4.46 -17.74 5.68
N GLU A 40 3.20 -17.65 6.09
CA GLU A 40 2.67 -18.34 7.27
C GLU A 40 2.37 -19.82 6.97
N ARG A 41 3.36 -20.52 6.40
CA ARG A 41 3.24 -21.89 5.85
C ARG A 41 2.95 -22.96 6.89
N ASP A 42 3.29 -22.69 8.16
CA ASP A 42 3.18 -23.65 9.26
C ASP A 42 1.78 -23.64 9.91
N GLU A 43 0.87 -22.80 9.41
CA GLU A 43 -0.48 -22.68 9.94
C GLU A 43 -1.52 -23.16 8.92
N VAL A 44 -2.50 -23.94 9.40
CA VAL A 44 -3.70 -24.23 8.61
C VAL A 44 -4.51 -22.95 8.54
N ILE A 45 -4.38 -22.23 7.42
CA ILE A 45 -5.16 -21.04 7.16
C ILE A 45 -6.47 -21.43 6.51
N SER A 46 -7.55 -21.38 7.29
CA SER A 46 -8.91 -21.59 6.81
C SER A 46 -9.84 -20.46 7.25
N GLY A 47 -10.96 -20.30 6.53
CA GLY A 47 -11.99 -19.30 6.86
C GLY A 47 -11.75 -17.92 6.24
N THR A 48 -12.39 -16.89 6.80
CA THR A 48 -12.35 -15.52 6.24
C THR A 48 -11.23 -14.70 6.87
N ILE A 49 -10.31 -14.22 6.04
CA ILE A 49 -9.20 -13.36 6.44
C ILE A 49 -9.52 -11.91 6.07
N PRO A 50 -9.69 -11.01 7.06
CA PRO A 50 -9.90 -9.59 6.79
C PRO A 50 -8.56 -8.89 6.49
N LEU A 51 -8.48 -8.22 5.34
CA LEU A 51 -7.53 -7.15 5.06
C LEU A 51 -8.23 -5.81 5.27
N ARG A 52 -7.68 -4.98 6.14
CA ARG A 52 -8.25 -3.69 6.51
C ARG A 52 -7.45 -2.55 5.89
N VAL A 53 -8.17 -1.58 5.33
CA VAL A 53 -7.59 -0.42 4.64
C VAL A 53 -8.42 0.81 4.98
N ASP A 54 -7.78 1.94 5.23
CA ASP A 54 -8.47 3.20 5.54
C ASP A 54 -8.77 4.06 4.31
N ASN A 55 -8.09 3.77 3.20
CA ASN A 55 -8.33 4.41 1.92
C ASN A 55 -9.43 3.71 1.11
N THR A 56 -10.60 4.34 1.06
CA THR A 56 -11.76 3.86 0.28
C THR A 56 -11.50 3.80 -1.22
N LEU A 57 -10.60 4.62 -1.78
CA LEU A 57 -10.21 4.55 -3.19
C LEU A 57 -9.41 3.29 -3.49
N ALA A 58 -8.55 2.86 -2.56
CA ALA A 58 -7.80 1.62 -2.69
C ALA A 58 -8.74 0.41 -2.69
N ILE A 59 -9.76 0.41 -1.83
CA ILE A 59 -10.78 -0.65 -1.80
C ILE A 59 -11.52 -0.74 -3.14
N ARG A 60 -12.00 0.38 -3.67
CA ARG A 60 -12.67 0.39 -4.99
C ARG A 60 -11.78 -0.12 -6.12
N ALA A 61 -10.48 0.13 -6.02
CA ALA A 61 -9.54 -0.29 -7.03
C ALA A 61 -9.23 -1.79 -6.99
N THR A 62 -9.32 -2.43 -5.82
CA THR A 62 -9.17 -3.90 -5.70
C THR A 62 -10.24 -4.68 -6.47
N THR A 63 -11.42 -4.09 -6.67
CA THR A 63 -12.56 -4.69 -7.38
C THR A 63 -12.77 -4.14 -8.79
N SER A 64 -11.99 -3.13 -9.19
CA SER A 64 -12.13 -2.49 -10.50
C SER A 64 -11.35 -3.24 -11.58
N SER A 65 -12.03 -3.59 -12.68
CA SER A 65 -11.40 -4.11 -13.90
C SER A 65 -11.05 -3.02 -14.92
N LYS A 66 -11.25 -1.74 -14.57
CA LYS A 66 -11.04 -0.63 -15.51
C LYS A 66 -9.54 -0.35 -15.72
N PRO A 67 -9.04 -0.36 -16.96
CA PRO A 67 -7.68 0.07 -17.25
C PRO A 67 -7.52 1.56 -16.93
N GLY A 68 -6.47 1.91 -16.19
CA GLY A 68 -6.23 3.28 -15.73
C GLY A 68 -4.85 3.45 -15.11
N VAL A 69 -4.46 4.71 -14.90
CA VAL A 69 -3.20 5.05 -14.21
C VAL A 69 -3.17 4.41 -12.81
N GLY A 70 -2.13 3.63 -12.53
CA GLY A 70 -1.99 2.86 -11.28
C GLY A 70 -2.55 1.43 -11.33
N CYS A 71 -3.10 0.95 -12.46
CA CYS A 71 -3.57 -0.44 -12.59
C CYS A 71 -2.47 -1.48 -12.34
N TYR A 72 -1.22 -1.13 -12.66
CA TYR A 72 -0.06 -2.01 -12.44
C TYR A 72 0.06 -2.47 -10.98
N ILE A 73 -0.33 -1.64 -10.00
CA ILE A 73 -0.30 -1.99 -8.58
C ILE A 73 -1.31 -3.08 -8.27
N TRP A 74 -2.50 -2.96 -8.85
CA TRP A 74 -3.57 -3.93 -8.67
C TRP A 74 -3.29 -5.21 -9.44
N ASP A 75 -2.62 -5.15 -10.58
CA ASP A 75 -2.10 -6.33 -11.27
C ASP A 75 -1.09 -7.08 -10.38
N HIS A 76 -0.20 -6.35 -9.68
CA HIS A 76 0.71 -6.96 -8.72
C HIS A 76 -0.02 -7.56 -7.53
N PHE A 77 -1.03 -6.88 -6.99
CA PHE A 77 -1.87 -7.39 -5.92
C PHE A 77 -2.58 -8.68 -6.35
N GLN A 78 -3.23 -8.70 -7.52
CA GLN A 78 -3.94 -9.88 -8.05
C GLN A 78 -2.98 -11.05 -8.31
N LYS A 79 -1.80 -10.80 -8.88
CA LYS A 79 -0.75 -11.82 -9.07
C LYS A 79 -0.31 -12.43 -7.74
N ARG A 80 -0.25 -11.64 -6.66
CA ARG A 80 0.07 -12.16 -5.32
C ARG A 80 -1.07 -12.93 -4.72
N LEU A 81 -2.30 -12.44 -4.87
CA LEU A 81 -3.49 -13.12 -4.38
C LEU A 81 -3.62 -14.52 -5.02
N SER A 82 -3.34 -14.63 -6.31
CA SER A 82 -3.26 -15.92 -7.02
C SER A 82 -2.22 -16.86 -6.37
N LYS A 83 -1.05 -16.38 -5.98
CA LYS A 83 -0.03 -17.18 -5.28
C LYS A 83 -0.48 -17.66 -3.90
N VAL A 84 -1.21 -16.82 -3.17
CA VAL A 84 -1.79 -17.21 -1.87
C VAL A 84 -2.87 -18.27 -2.08
N ARG A 85 -3.75 -18.11 -3.09
CA ARG A 85 -4.77 -19.11 -3.48
C ARG A 85 -4.19 -20.45 -3.94
N GLY A 86 -2.99 -20.43 -4.54
CA GLY A 86 -2.25 -21.66 -4.82
C GLY A 86 -1.57 -22.29 -3.60
N THR A 87 -1.48 -21.58 -2.47
CA THR A 87 -0.89 -22.08 -1.23
C THR A 87 -1.97 -22.58 -0.25
N TYR A 88 -3.10 -21.87 -0.15
CA TYR A 88 -4.21 -22.22 0.74
C TYR A 88 -5.50 -22.28 -0.07
N THR A 89 -6.22 -23.40 0.02
CA THR A 89 -7.46 -23.67 -0.74
C THR A 89 -8.73 -23.28 0.03
N GLU A 90 -8.68 -23.27 1.36
CA GLU A 90 -9.86 -23.12 2.23
C GLU A 90 -9.99 -21.74 2.89
N PHE A 91 -9.48 -20.69 2.24
CA PHE A 91 -9.61 -19.32 2.76
C PHE A 91 -10.40 -18.40 1.83
N ARG A 92 -11.06 -17.40 2.43
CA ARG A 92 -11.69 -16.28 1.74
C ARG A 92 -11.03 -15.00 2.18
N LEU A 93 -10.50 -14.22 1.23
CA LEU A 93 -10.03 -12.88 1.51
C LEU A 93 -11.21 -11.90 1.52
N ARG A 94 -11.34 -11.10 2.58
CA ARG A 94 -12.28 -9.98 2.64
C ARG A 94 -11.50 -8.68 2.80
N ILE A 95 -11.80 -7.67 1.99
CA ILE A 95 -11.17 -6.35 2.10
C ILE A 95 -12.20 -5.41 2.72
N ASP A 96 -11.95 -4.96 3.95
CA ASP A 96 -12.83 -4.12 4.73
C ASP A 96 -12.28 -2.70 4.87
N TRP A 97 -13.16 -1.72 4.85
CA TRP A 97 -12.79 -0.36 5.24
C TRP A 97 -12.58 -0.28 6.75
N THR A 98 -11.61 0.51 7.18
CA THR A 98 -11.35 0.81 8.59
C THR A 98 -11.08 2.29 8.74
N PRO A 99 -11.65 2.99 9.74
CA PRO A 99 -11.40 4.41 9.88
C PRO A 99 -9.92 4.68 10.21
N GLY A 100 -9.32 5.57 9.42
CA GLY A 100 -7.99 6.11 9.71
C GLY A 100 -8.01 6.97 10.97
N HIS A 101 -6.88 7.07 11.65
CA HIS A 101 -6.69 7.88 12.87
C HIS A 101 -7.62 7.55 14.06
N VAL A 102 -8.30 6.41 14.01
CA VAL A 102 -8.93 5.80 15.19
C VAL A 102 -7.91 4.85 15.82
N ASP A 103 -7.93 4.74 17.14
CA ASP A 103 -6.97 3.96 17.94
C ASP A 103 -7.10 2.43 17.78
N ILE A 104 -7.26 1.96 16.54
CA ILE A 104 -7.30 0.55 16.18
C ILE A 104 -5.85 0.05 16.15
N PRO A 105 -5.45 -0.89 17.03
CA PRO A 105 -4.06 -1.32 17.15
C PRO A 105 -3.43 -1.81 15.84
N GLY A 106 -4.22 -2.52 15.02
CA GLY A 106 -3.77 -3.01 13.72
C GLY A 106 -3.49 -1.91 12.70
N ASN A 107 -4.31 -0.85 12.70
CA ASN A 107 -4.09 0.30 11.82
C ASN A 107 -2.84 1.07 12.25
N LYS A 108 -2.69 1.32 13.56
CA LYS A 108 -1.49 1.96 14.12
C LYS A 108 -0.21 1.20 13.77
N ALA A 109 -0.21 -0.12 13.93
CA ALA A 109 0.95 -0.94 13.59
C ALA A 109 1.29 -0.89 12.10
N ALA A 110 0.29 -0.82 11.22
CA ALA A 110 0.50 -0.65 9.78
C ALA A 110 1.08 0.73 9.45
N ASP A 111 0.55 1.80 10.04
CA ASP A 111 1.05 3.17 9.87
C ASP A 111 2.49 3.33 10.36
N GLU A 112 2.82 2.75 11.52
CA GLU A 112 4.16 2.74 12.08
C GLU A 112 5.14 1.98 11.17
N ALA A 113 4.72 0.83 10.63
CA ALA A 113 5.50 0.08 9.67
C ALA A 113 5.75 0.88 8.38
N ALA A 114 4.74 1.60 7.88
CA ALA A 114 4.85 2.46 6.71
C ALA A 114 5.81 3.64 6.97
N LYS A 115 5.67 4.33 8.10
CA LYS A 115 6.58 5.41 8.53
C LYS A 115 8.01 4.91 8.69
N ARG A 116 8.19 3.76 9.33
CA ARG A 116 9.50 3.12 9.47
C ARG A 116 10.12 2.85 8.10
N ALA A 117 9.34 2.30 7.16
CA ALA A 117 9.84 2.02 5.82
C ALA A 117 10.22 3.30 5.08
N ALA A 118 9.38 4.33 5.20
CA ALA A 118 9.63 5.65 4.63
C ALA A 118 10.90 6.29 5.21
N MET A 119 11.25 6.05 6.47
CA MET A 119 12.45 6.64 7.11
C MET A 119 13.70 5.79 6.94
N GLN A 120 13.61 4.48 7.21
CA GLN A 120 14.75 3.57 7.37
C GLN A 120 14.98 2.66 6.16
N GLY A 121 14.07 2.67 5.17
CA GLY A 121 14.17 1.82 3.99
C GLY A 121 13.41 0.50 4.12
N ASN A 122 13.71 -0.44 3.21
CA ASN A 122 12.97 -1.69 3.10
C ASN A 122 13.30 -2.65 4.26
N PHE A 123 12.31 -3.38 4.77
CA PHE A 123 12.51 -4.41 5.78
C PHE A 123 11.57 -5.60 5.62
N GLY A 124 11.88 -6.70 6.33
CA GLY A 124 11.09 -7.93 6.31
C GLY A 124 11.19 -8.72 4.99
N GLY A 125 12.18 -8.45 4.13
CA GLY A 125 12.34 -9.17 2.86
C GLY A 125 11.22 -8.85 1.88
N ALA A 126 10.99 -7.56 1.62
CA ALA A 126 9.99 -7.15 0.66
C ALA A 126 10.39 -7.57 -0.78
N PRO A 127 9.43 -8.06 -1.59
CA PRO A 127 9.69 -8.50 -2.95
C PRO A 127 10.26 -7.41 -3.86
N ALA A 128 11.23 -7.76 -4.71
CA ALA A 128 11.92 -6.81 -5.60
C ALA A 128 10.96 -6.02 -6.50
N VAL A 129 9.89 -6.65 -6.98
CA VAL A 129 8.89 -6.02 -7.85
C VAL A 129 8.19 -4.82 -7.20
N LEU A 130 8.03 -4.81 -5.88
CA LEU A 130 7.42 -3.69 -5.17
C LEU A 130 8.42 -2.54 -4.90
N LYS A 131 9.71 -2.76 -5.15
CA LYS A 131 10.78 -1.75 -5.01
C LYS A 131 10.92 -0.88 -6.26
N ASN A 132 10.52 -1.40 -7.42
CA ASN A 132 10.72 -0.77 -8.73
C ASN A 132 9.37 -0.58 -9.43
N LEU A 133 8.52 0.27 -8.85
CA LEU A 133 7.21 0.59 -9.42
C LEU A 133 7.31 1.75 -10.41
N PRO A 134 6.56 1.74 -11.53
CA PRO A 134 6.40 2.90 -12.40
C PRO A 134 6.02 4.16 -11.62
N PHE A 135 6.50 5.33 -12.04
CA PHE A 135 6.12 6.57 -11.37
C PHE A 135 4.63 6.87 -11.54
N SER A 136 4.02 7.42 -10.49
CA SER A 136 2.63 7.85 -10.53
C SER A 136 2.50 9.09 -11.40
N LYS A 137 1.76 8.98 -12.51
CA LYS A 137 1.43 10.13 -13.38
C LYS A 137 0.75 11.25 -12.59
N SER A 138 -0.13 10.88 -11.65
CA SER A 138 -0.84 11.82 -10.78
C SER A 138 0.10 12.50 -9.79
N ALA A 139 1.03 11.76 -9.17
CA ALA A 139 2.01 12.36 -8.26
C ALA A 139 2.97 13.30 -9.00
N LEU A 140 3.40 12.94 -10.21
CA LEU A 140 4.25 13.78 -11.06
C LEU A 140 3.53 15.09 -11.45
N ALA A 141 2.27 14.99 -11.87
CA ALA A 141 1.46 16.17 -12.23
C ALA A 141 1.25 17.10 -11.02
N LEU A 142 0.95 16.53 -9.84
CA LEU A 142 0.81 17.29 -8.61
C LEU A 142 2.13 17.98 -8.21
N GLY A 143 3.25 17.27 -8.28
CA GLY A 143 4.57 17.82 -7.98
C GLY A 143 4.92 18.98 -8.92
N HIS A 144 4.62 18.86 -10.21
CA HIS A 144 4.81 19.94 -11.17
C HIS A 144 3.95 21.17 -10.83
N MET A 145 2.67 20.96 -10.51
CA MET A 145 1.76 22.04 -10.11
C MET A 145 2.26 22.76 -8.85
N GLN A 146 2.76 22.03 -7.85
CA GLN A 146 3.32 22.62 -6.63
C GLN A 146 4.55 23.48 -6.91
N LEU A 147 5.43 23.05 -7.83
CA LEU A 147 6.58 23.84 -8.26
C LEU A 147 6.15 25.16 -8.94
N LEU A 148 5.15 25.10 -9.82
CA LEU A 148 4.59 26.28 -10.48
C LEU A 148 4.00 27.26 -9.45
N GLN A 149 3.24 26.75 -8.48
CA GLN A 149 2.67 27.57 -7.41
C GLN A 149 3.76 28.22 -6.53
N ALA A 150 4.83 27.48 -6.20
CA ALA A 150 5.95 28.02 -5.42
C ALA A 150 6.70 29.11 -6.18
N ALA A 151 6.93 28.93 -7.49
CA ALA A 151 7.56 29.93 -8.35
C ALA A 151 6.72 31.21 -8.45
N ALA A 152 5.41 31.07 -8.69
CA ALA A 152 4.48 32.21 -8.74
C ALA A 152 4.45 32.98 -7.41
N ARG A 153 4.39 32.28 -6.27
CA ARG A 153 4.45 32.91 -4.93
C ARG A 153 5.75 33.67 -4.70
N LYS A 154 6.87 33.17 -5.19
CA LYS A 154 8.19 33.82 -5.06
C LYS A 154 8.30 35.07 -5.91
N GLN A 155 7.67 35.09 -7.09
CA GLN A 155 7.58 36.29 -7.92
C GLN A 155 6.70 37.35 -7.27
N LEU A 156 5.54 36.96 -6.74
CA LEU A 156 4.63 37.91 -6.08
C LEU A 156 5.30 38.62 -4.88
N LYS A 157 6.06 37.88 -4.07
CA LYS A 157 6.82 38.44 -2.92
C LYS A 157 8.00 39.34 -3.32
N ARG A 158 8.47 39.29 -4.57
CA ARG A 158 9.53 40.18 -5.08
C ARG A 158 8.98 41.49 -5.65
N SER A 159 7.68 41.56 -5.85
CA SER A 159 6.97 42.72 -6.43
C SER A 159 6.23 43.56 -5.39
N THR A 160 6.39 43.24 -4.10
CA THR A 160 5.90 43.96 -2.91
C THR A 160 7.07 44.33 -2.04
#